data_AF-A0A8J5P3E9-F1
#
_entry.id   AF-A0A8J5P3E9-F1
#
_cell.length_a   1.000
_cell.length_b   1.000
_cell.length_c   1.000
_cell.angle_alpha   90.00
_cell.angle_beta   90.00
_cell.angle_gamma   90.00
#
_symmetry.space_group_name_H-M   'P 1'
#
loop_
_entity.id
_entity.type
_entity.pdbx_description
1 polymer ?
#
loop_
_entity_poly.entity_id
_entity_poly.type
_entity_poly.pdbx_seq_one_letter_code
_entity_poly.pdbx_strand_id
1 'polypeptide(L)'
;MENAMANVDLGRYRRIMQMFWDPEPTNDVAHDHPVWCLGRSYKLSDKKDTKSDEHNPQTPPPAPKSDTEDQDTARSPNIPTNAPETPPESISSSFSSSLAYDDQSNDGGWPSGFITDFESRIWMTYRSEFEPIPRSTNPQATSSLSLSMRLKSQLGDQSPFSSDSGWGCMIRSGQSLLANTIALVRLGRDWRQGQSLKQECRILKDFADDPRAPYSIHSFVRHGASACGKYPGEWFGPSATARCIQALANSHEPSIRVYSTGDGPDVYEDDFMKIANPTGEAFHPTLVLVGTRLGLDKITPVYWEALIAALQMPQSVGIAGGRPSSSHYFIGSQGSFLFYLDPHHTRPALPYHENPMDYTSEEIESCHTARLRRIHVREMDPSMLIGFLIRSEEDWQDWKRSVKHVQGKSIIHVAQRNAVHGGSSEGRKGAIDEVETLSDDDTDTIQEA
;
A
#
# COMPACT_ATOMS: atom_id res chain seq x y z
N MET A 1 28.75 3.18 -47.08
CA MET A 1 27.83 4.12 -46.41
C MET A 1 27.00 3.31 -45.41
N GLU A 2 27.69 2.60 -44.51
CA GLU A 2 27.15 1.60 -43.59
C GLU A 2 28.00 1.70 -42.32
N ASN A 3 27.43 2.28 -41.25
CA ASN A 3 27.84 2.23 -39.83
C ASN A 3 27.17 3.36 -39.05
N ALA A 4 25.83 3.43 -39.10
CA ALA A 4 25.05 4.45 -38.39
C ALA A 4 23.67 3.98 -37.91
N MET A 5 23.41 2.67 -37.82
CA MET A 5 22.15 2.10 -37.30
C MET A 5 22.36 0.79 -36.53
N ALA A 6 23.17 0.81 -35.47
CA ALA A 6 23.43 -0.38 -34.65
C ALA A 6 23.69 -0.07 -33.16
N ASN A 7 22.87 0.79 -32.55
CA ASN A 7 22.67 0.82 -31.10
C ASN A 7 21.42 1.63 -30.72
N VAL A 8 20.25 1.14 -31.15
CA VAL A 8 18.96 1.64 -30.66
C VAL A 8 18.68 0.94 -29.32
N ASP A 9 18.63 1.70 -28.22
CA ASP A 9 18.40 1.20 -26.86
C ASP A 9 17.01 0.54 -26.73
N LEU A 10 16.95 -0.76 -27.00
CA LEU A 10 15.75 -1.61 -26.90
C LEU A 10 15.12 -1.57 -25.49
N GLY A 11 15.88 -1.26 -24.44
CA GLY A 11 15.36 -1.10 -23.09
C GLY A 11 14.46 0.14 -22.96
N ARG A 12 14.86 1.26 -23.54
CA ARG A 12 14.04 2.49 -23.60
C ARG A 12 12.78 2.30 -24.44
N TYR A 13 12.88 1.64 -25.59
CA TYR A 13 11.71 1.33 -26.43
C TYR A 13 10.74 0.35 -25.75
N ARG A 14 11.24 -0.68 -25.06
CA ARG A 14 10.39 -1.61 -24.30
C ARG A 14 9.64 -0.90 -23.17
N ARG A 15 10.29 0.03 -22.45
CA ARG A 15 9.63 0.83 -21.40
C ARG A 15 8.58 1.79 -21.97
N ILE A 16 8.80 2.38 -23.15
CA ILE A 16 7.80 3.21 -23.84
C ILE A 16 6.63 2.34 -24.32
N MET A 17 6.90 1.17 -24.92
CA MET A 17 5.84 0.23 -25.33
C MET A 17 5.03 -0.29 -24.14
N GLN A 18 5.65 -0.61 -23.00
CA GLN A 18 4.92 -0.96 -21.77
C GLN A 18 4.07 0.21 -21.25
N MET A 19 4.52 1.45 -21.38
CA MET A 19 3.72 2.62 -20.97
C MET A 19 2.42 2.77 -21.79
N PHE A 20 2.40 2.30 -23.04
CA PHE A 20 1.21 2.32 -23.90
C PHE A 20 0.48 0.97 -24.00
N TRP A 21 1.13 -0.15 -23.65
CA TRP A 21 0.63 -1.51 -23.79
C TRP A 21 1.17 -2.42 -22.67
N ASP A 22 0.76 -2.13 -21.44
CA ASP A 22 0.86 -3.03 -20.29
C ASP A 22 -0.54 -3.64 -20.04
N PRO A 23 -0.85 -4.81 -20.63
CA PRO A 23 -2.14 -5.47 -20.48
C PRO A 23 -2.32 -5.96 -19.04
N GLU A 24 -3.55 -5.88 -18.55
CA GLU A 24 -3.84 -6.33 -17.19
C GLU A 24 -3.60 -7.84 -17.03
N PRO A 25 -3.09 -8.29 -15.88
CA PRO A 25 -2.80 -9.70 -15.66
C PRO A 25 -4.10 -10.50 -15.58
N THR A 26 -4.16 -11.62 -16.30
CA THR A 26 -5.22 -12.62 -16.13
C THR A 26 -4.82 -13.66 -15.09
N ASN A 27 -5.84 -14.24 -14.43
CA ASN A 27 -5.70 -15.35 -13.51
C ASN A 27 -5.65 -16.68 -14.28
N ASP A 28 -4.86 -17.64 -13.80
CA ASP A 28 -4.92 -19.01 -14.29
C ASP A 28 -6.02 -19.78 -13.55
N VAL A 29 -7.23 -19.75 -14.11
CA VAL A 29 -8.42 -20.38 -13.55
C VAL A 29 -8.33 -21.91 -13.46
N ALA A 30 -7.38 -22.55 -14.16
CA ALA A 30 -7.22 -24.01 -14.12
C ALA A 30 -6.39 -24.48 -12.92
N HIS A 31 -5.47 -23.63 -12.43
CA HIS A 31 -4.62 -23.95 -11.28
C HIS A 31 -5.17 -23.41 -9.93
N ASP A 32 -6.09 -22.45 -9.95
CA ASP A 32 -6.72 -21.79 -8.77
C ASP A 32 -5.73 -21.49 -7.63
N HIS A 33 -4.56 -20.95 -8.00
CA HIS A 33 -3.54 -20.56 -7.04
C HIS A 33 -4.06 -19.39 -6.19
N PRO A 34 -4.00 -19.48 -4.85
CA PRO A 34 -4.51 -18.44 -3.97
C PRO A 34 -3.82 -17.10 -4.24
N VAL A 35 -4.61 -16.07 -4.50
CA VAL A 35 -4.15 -14.69 -4.60
C VAL A 35 -4.32 -14.01 -3.26
N TRP A 36 -3.34 -13.20 -2.88
CA TRP A 36 -3.30 -12.53 -1.58
C TRP A 36 -3.36 -11.02 -1.75
N CYS A 37 -4.06 -10.35 -0.85
CA CYS A 37 -4.02 -8.91 -0.64
C CYS A 37 -3.89 -8.64 0.87
N LEU A 38 -2.88 -7.89 1.31
CA LEU A 38 -2.61 -7.49 2.70
C LEU A 38 -3.04 -8.56 3.73
N GLY A 39 -2.33 -9.70 3.72
CA GLY A 39 -2.55 -10.81 4.65
C GLY A 39 -3.81 -11.67 4.43
N ARG A 40 -4.70 -11.31 3.51
CA ARG A 40 -5.93 -12.07 3.20
C ARG A 40 -5.78 -12.84 1.90
N SER A 41 -6.12 -14.13 1.94
CA SER A 41 -6.12 -15.04 0.79
C SER A 41 -7.49 -15.12 0.13
N TYR A 42 -7.52 -15.37 -1.18
CA TYR A 42 -8.73 -15.57 -1.98
C TYR A 42 -8.51 -16.66 -3.03
N LYS A 43 -9.54 -17.47 -3.29
CA LYS A 43 -9.61 -18.48 -4.34
C LYS A 43 -10.92 -18.40 -5.13
N LEU A 44 -10.97 -19.04 -6.29
CA LEU A 44 -12.21 -19.16 -7.07
C LEU A 44 -13.23 -20.08 -6.39
N SER A 45 -12.76 -21.07 -5.62
CA SER A 45 -13.60 -21.96 -4.81
C SER A 45 -14.49 -21.24 -3.80
N ASP A 46 -14.06 -20.08 -3.29
CA ASP A 46 -14.73 -19.35 -2.20
C ASP A 46 -16.15 -18.89 -2.59
N LYS A 47 -16.46 -18.84 -3.90
CA LYS A 47 -17.81 -18.59 -4.43
C LYS A 47 -18.79 -19.76 -4.26
N LYS A 48 -18.35 -20.98 -3.92
CA LYS A 48 -19.22 -22.17 -3.84
C LYS A 48 -19.84 -22.38 -2.46
N ASP A 49 -19.12 -22.09 -1.38
CA ASP A 49 -19.58 -22.43 -0.02
C ASP A 49 -20.73 -21.53 0.47
N THR A 50 -20.89 -20.33 -0.12
CA THR A 50 -21.98 -19.37 0.20
C THR A 50 -23.35 -19.73 -0.40
N LYS A 51 -23.49 -20.88 -1.08
CA LYS A 51 -24.78 -21.33 -1.68
C LYS A 51 -25.44 -22.52 -0.99
N SER A 52 -24.96 -22.96 0.18
CA SER A 52 -25.42 -24.20 0.82
C SER A 52 -26.29 -24.05 2.09
N ASP A 53 -26.43 -22.85 2.66
CA ASP A 53 -27.11 -22.61 3.94
C ASP A 53 -28.41 -21.76 3.86
N GLU A 54 -29.28 -22.02 2.89
CA GLU A 54 -30.70 -21.65 3.01
C GLU A 54 -31.50 -22.80 3.66
N HIS A 55 -31.25 -23.06 4.95
CA HIS A 55 -32.11 -23.96 5.73
C HIS A 55 -33.30 -23.18 6.33
N ASN A 56 -34.46 -23.40 5.71
CA ASN A 56 -35.74 -22.76 5.97
C ASN A 56 -36.18 -22.79 7.47
N PRO A 57 -36.34 -21.63 8.15
CA PRO A 57 -36.86 -21.59 9.52
C PRO A 57 -38.37 -21.88 9.56
N GLN A 58 -38.74 -23.11 9.94
CA GLN A 58 -40.15 -23.47 10.17
C GLN A 58 -40.75 -22.65 11.32
N THR A 59 -41.91 -22.04 11.07
CA THR A 59 -42.66 -21.24 12.05
C THR A 59 -43.30 -22.13 13.13
N PRO A 60 -43.19 -21.80 14.43
CA PRO A 60 -43.93 -22.51 15.48
C PRO A 60 -45.41 -22.06 15.53
N PRO A 61 -46.34 -22.93 15.99
CA PRO A 61 -47.78 -22.67 15.94
C PRO A 61 -48.28 -21.78 17.10
N PRO A 62 -49.34 -20.97 16.91
CA PRO A 62 -49.93 -20.16 17.97
C PRO A 62 -50.93 -20.94 18.83
N ALA A 63 -50.95 -20.66 20.14
CA ALA A 63 -52.00 -21.07 21.08
C ALA A 63 -52.99 -19.90 21.33
N PRO A 64 -54.24 -20.16 21.78
CA PRO A 64 -55.38 -19.30 21.40
C PRO A 64 -56.05 -18.48 22.53
N LYS A 65 -56.96 -17.57 22.10
CA LYS A 65 -57.96 -16.77 22.85
C LYS A 65 -57.39 -15.49 23.50
N SER A 66 -58.17 -14.40 23.64
CA SER A 66 -59.64 -14.27 23.72
C SER A 66 -60.25 -13.06 22.99
N ASP A 67 -61.55 -13.12 22.78
CA ASP A 67 -62.42 -12.16 22.07
C ASP A 67 -62.71 -10.86 22.84
N THR A 68 -62.89 -9.74 22.13
CA THR A 68 -64.04 -8.81 22.33
C THR A 68 -64.35 -8.00 21.06
N GLU A 69 -65.61 -7.54 20.95
CA GLU A 69 -66.20 -6.71 19.87
C GLU A 69 -65.61 -5.25 19.88
N ASP A 70 -65.88 -4.32 18.96
CA ASP A 70 -67.11 -4.06 18.18
C ASP A 70 -66.92 -3.00 17.04
N GLN A 71 -67.87 -2.97 16.09
CA GLN A 71 -68.39 -1.84 15.24
C GLN A 71 -67.45 -0.78 14.57
N ASP A 72 -67.43 -0.64 13.23
CA ASP A 72 -68.30 0.21 12.34
C ASP A 72 -67.73 1.67 12.15
N THR A 73 -67.73 2.39 11.01
CA THR A 73 -68.62 2.51 9.83
C THR A 73 -67.92 3.21 8.62
N ALA A 74 -68.42 2.99 7.39
CA ALA A 74 -68.60 3.96 6.27
C ALA A 74 -67.43 4.82 5.65
N ARG A 75 -67.49 5.35 4.41
CA ARG A 75 -68.16 5.05 3.11
C ARG A 75 -67.66 6.07 2.04
N SER A 76 -67.39 5.66 0.79
CA SER A 76 -67.06 6.56 -0.35
C SER A 76 -68.31 7.22 -1.00
N PRO A 77 -68.14 8.22 -1.90
CA PRO A 77 -68.76 8.07 -3.24
C PRO A 77 -67.99 8.68 -4.44
N ASN A 78 -68.61 8.66 -5.63
CA ASN A 78 -68.01 8.57 -6.97
C ASN A 78 -67.99 9.87 -7.86
N ILE A 79 -67.16 9.77 -8.92
CA ILE A 79 -67.02 10.45 -10.24
C ILE A 79 -68.30 11.02 -10.93
N PRO A 80 -68.24 11.93 -11.95
CA PRO A 80 -67.90 11.54 -13.36
C PRO A 80 -67.25 12.58 -14.35
N THR A 81 -66.40 12.03 -15.26
CA THR A 81 -66.09 12.34 -16.69
C THR A 81 -66.17 13.75 -17.35
N ASN A 82 -65.10 14.11 -18.09
CA ASN A 82 -65.13 14.42 -19.54
C ASN A 82 -63.71 14.46 -20.18
N ALA A 83 -63.55 13.99 -21.42
CA ALA A 83 -62.33 14.01 -22.26
C ALA A 83 -62.74 14.21 -23.74
N PRO A 84 -61.89 14.79 -24.62
CA PRO A 84 -60.90 13.99 -25.41
C PRO A 84 -59.60 14.81 -25.73
N GLU A 85 -58.56 14.40 -26.49
CA GLU A 85 -58.07 13.12 -27.05
C GLU A 85 -56.57 13.24 -27.42
N THR A 86 -55.74 12.20 -27.19
CA THR A 86 -54.74 11.60 -28.13
C THR A 86 -53.84 10.55 -27.41
N PRO A 87 -53.36 9.46 -28.08
CA PRO A 87 -52.74 8.30 -27.42
C PRO A 87 -51.35 7.90 -28.00
N PRO A 88 -50.81 6.69 -27.77
CA PRO A 88 -50.26 6.10 -26.54
C PRO A 88 -48.73 5.83 -26.70
N GLU A 89 -47.96 5.25 -25.77
CA GLU A 89 -47.92 3.84 -25.35
C GLU A 89 -47.33 3.63 -23.94
N SER A 90 -47.36 2.37 -23.48
CA SER A 90 -47.57 2.03 -22.07
C SER A 90 -46.57 1.04 -21.47
N ILE A 91 -46.41 1.18 -20.15
CA ILE A 91 -45.95 0.23 -19.12
C ILE A 91 -45.59 -1.21 -19.52
N SER A 92 -44.46 -1.64 -18.96
CA SER A 92 -44.25 -2.91 -18.23
C SER A 92 -44.90 -4.18 -18.77
N SER A 93 -44.05 -5.12 -19.22
CA SER A 93 -44.31 -6.54 -19.01
C SER A 93 -43.03 -7.26 -18.57
N SER A 94 -42.97 -7.64 -17.30
CA SER A 94 -42.04 -8.68 -16.85
C SER A 94 -42.44 -10.02 -17.46
N PHE A 95 -41.56 -10.61 -18.27
CA PHE A 95 -41.60 -12.05 -18.51
C PHE A 95 -40.24 -12.65 -18.18
N SER A 96 -40.25 -13.56 -17.22
CA SER A 96 -39.12 -14.42 -16.92
C SER A 96 -38.83 -15.29 -18.15
N SER A 97 -37.59 -15.25 -18.65
CA SER A 97 -37.05 -16.30 -19.48
C SER A 97 -35.71 -16.72 -18.91
N SER A 98 -35.74 -17.87 -18.23
CA SER A 98 -34.61 -18.50 -17.59
C SER A 98 -33.63 -19.05 -18.63
N LEU A 99 -32.64 -18.24 -19.02
CA LEU A 99 -31.39 -18.73 -19.58
C LEU A 99 -30.23 -18.04 -18.86
N ALA A 100 -29.60 -18.78 -17.96
CA ALA A 100 -28.37 -18.37 -17.31
C ALA A 100 -27.23 -18.37 -18.34
N TYR A 101 -26.99 -17.22 -18.95
CA TYR A 101 -25.67 -16.89 -19.46
C TYR A 101 -24.89 -16.26 -18.32
N ASP A 102 -23.68 -16.76 -18.08
CA ASP A 102 -22.72 -16.10 -17.20
C ASP A 102 -22.57 -14.65 -17.65
N ASP A 103 -22.90 -13.71 -16.78
CA ASP A 103 -22.37 -12.36 -16.87
C ASP A 103 -20.88 -12.48 -16.51
N GLN A 104 -20.06 -12.77 -17.51
CA GLN A 104 -18.61 -12.79 -17.40
C GLN A 104 -18.16 -11.35 -17.17
N SER A 105 -18.17 -10.93 -15.90
CA SER A 105 -17.47 -9.74 -15.47
C SER A 105 -16.04 -9.81 -16.00
N ASN A 106 -15.57 -8.70 -16.58
CA ASN A 106 -14.33 -8.62 -17.36
C ASN A 106 -13.06 -8.68 -16.47
N ASP A 107 -13.17 -9.31 -15.30
CA ASP A 107 -12.25 -9.30 -14.16
C ASP A 107 -11.05 -10.24 -14.38
N GLY A 108 -10.64 -10.50 -15.63
CA GLY A 108 -9.47 -11.33 -15.96
C GLY A 108 -9.46 -12.76 -15.39
N GLY A 109 -10.59 -13.28 -14.88
CA GLY A 109 -10.69 -14.56 -14.18
C GLY A 109 -10.33 -14.53 -12.68
N TRP A 110 -10.21 -13.35 -12.05
CA TRP A 110 -9.85 -13.21 -10.64
C TRP A 110 -11.02 -13.52 -9.68
N PRO A 111 -10.75 -13.93 -8.43
CA PRO A 111 -11.78 -13.98 -7.38
C PRO A 111 -12.36 -12.58 -7.12
N SER A 112 -13.69 -12.43 -7.13
CA SER A 112 -14.34 -11.12 -6.94
C SER A 112 -13.99 -10.46 -5.60
N GLY A 113 -13.87 -11.26 -4.53
CA GLY A 113 -13.42 -10.77 -3.23
C GLY A 113 -12.01 -10.16 -3.23
N PHE A 114 -11.12 -10.64 -4.11
CA PHE A 114 -9.80 -10.04 -4.31
C PHE A 114 -9.89 -8.71 -5.07
N ILE A 115 -10.67 -8.65 -6.16
CA ILE A 115 -10.86 -7.41 -6.94
C ILE A 115 -11.41 -6.28 -6.07
N THR A 116 -12.54 -6.52 -5.39
CA THR A 116 -13.16 -5.49 -4.53
C THR A 116 -12.21 -5.06 -3.40
N ASP A 117 -11.39 -5.97 -2.86
CA ASP A 117 -10.41 -5.63 -1.81
C ASP A 117 -9.20 -4.86 -2.32
N PHE A 118 -8.70 -5.19 -3.51
CA PHE A 118 -7.61 -4.47 -4.18
C PHE A 118 -8.05 -3.04 -4.52
N GLU A 119 -9.22 -2.90 -5.16
CA GLU A 119 -9.81 -1.61 -5.52
C GLU A 119 -10.04 -0.71 -4.30
N SER A 120 -10.46 -1.30 -3.18
CA SER A 120 -10.65 -0.61 -1.90
C SER A 120 -9.36 -0.10 -1.25
N ARG A 121 -8.17 -0.46 -1.74
CA ARG A 121 -6.92 0.05 -1.14
C ARG A 121 -6.69 1.49 -1.60
N ILE A 122 -6.48 2.38 -0.63
CA ILE A 122 -6.26 3.80 -0.90
C ILE A 122 -4.95 3.98 -1.69
N TRP A 123 -5.05 4.64 -2.84
CA TRP A 123 -3.98 4.82 -3.82
C TRP A 123 -3.61 6.29 -3.97
N MET A 124 -2.41 6.65 -3.53
CA MET A 124 -1.87 7.99 -3.73
C MET A 124 -0.98 8.02 -4.97
N THR A 125 -1.26 8.96 -5.87
CA THR A 125 -0.54 9.17 -7.12
C THR A 125 0.24 10.48 -7.12
N TYR A 126 1.04 10.72 -8.16
CA TYR A 126 1.47 12.06 -8.53
C TYR A 126 0.26 12.99 -8.67
N ARG A 127 0.45 14.23 -8.22
CA ARG A 127 -0.56 15.28 -8.30
C ARG A 127 0.04 16.54 -8.91
N SER A 128 -0.82 17.40 -9.45
CA SER A 128 -0.48 18.71 -10.00
C SER A 128 -1.49 19.75 -9.55
N GLU A 129 -1.14 21.03 -9.65
CA GLU A 129 -2.01 22.17 -9.32
C GLU A 129 -2.29 22.32 -7.81
N PHE A 130 -1.48 21.66 -6.96
CA PHE A 130 -1.49 21.87 -5.52
C PHE A 130 -0.77 23.16 -5.10
N GLU A 131 -0.99 23.62 -3.87
CA GLU A 131 -0.39 24.86 -3.35
C GLU A 131 1.15 24.82 -3.49
N PRO A 132 1.81 25.82 -4.12
CA PRO A 132 3.18 25.62 -4.57
C PRO A 132 4.20 25.49 -3.43
N ILE A 133 4.96 24.39 -3.42
CA ILE A 133 6.02 24.11 -2.43
C ILE A 133 7.27 24.93 -2.79
N PRO A 134 7.77 25.83 -1.91
CA PRO A 134 8.97 26.62 -2.18
C PRO A 134 10.20 25.73 -2.41
N ARG A 135 11.09 26.16 -3.31
CA ARG A 135 12.39 25.52 -3.52
C ARG A 135 13.31 25.77 -2.32
N SER A 136 14.19 24.83 -2.03
CA SER A 136 15.22 25.02 -0.99
C SER A 136 16.27 26.04 -1.46
N THR A 137 16.66 26.94 -0.56
CA THR A 137 17.78 27.87 -0.75
C THR A 137 19.14 27.26 -0.37
N ASN A 138 19.17 26.02 0.14
CA ASN A 138 20.42 25.34 0.47
C ASN A 138 21.22 25.00 -0.82
N PRO A 139 22.50 25.40 -0.95
CA PRO A 139 23.34 25.06 -2.09
C PRO A 139 23.42 23.56 -2.43
N GLN A 140 23.26 22.67 -1.44
CA GLN A 140 23.27 21.22 -1.65
C GLN A 140 21.99 20.69 -2.34
N ALA A 141 20.88 21.43 -2.32
CA ALA A 141 19.60 20.97 -2.85
C ALA A 141 19.59 20.82 -4.37
N THR A 142 20.45 21.52 -5.11
CA THR A 142 20.48 21.44 -6.58
C THR A 142 21.30 20.25 -7.10
N SER A 143 22.30 19.80 -6.35
CA SER A 143 23.16 18.67 -6.75
C SER A 143 22.53 17.30 -6.48
N SER A 144 21.63 17.22 -5.49
CA SER A 144 20.86 16.02 -5.12
C SER A 144 19.67 15.71 -6.03
N LEU A 145 19.24 16.67 -6.87
CA LEU A 145 18.17 16.48 -7.85
C LEU A 145 18.53 15.44 -8.92
N SER A 146 17.54 14.63 -9.34
CA SER A 146 17.68 13.70 -10.45
C SER A 146 18.02 14.44 -11.76
N LEU A 147 18.63 13.74 -12.74
CA LEU A 147 19.07 14.38 -14.00
C LEU A 147 17.91 15.06 -14.75
N SER A 148 16.75 14.40 -14.81
CA SER A 148 15.53 14.97 -15.41
C SER A 148 15.05 16.22 -14.65
N MET A 149 15.14 16.21 -13.32
CA MET A 149 14.70 17.33 -12.49
C MET A 149 15.66 18.52 -12.56
N ARG A 150 16.98 18.27 -12.64
CA ARG A 150 17.99 19.29 -12.94
C ARG A 150 17.76 19.92 -14.31
N LEU A 151 17.53 19.11 -15.33
CA LEU A 151 17.26 19.60 -16.69
C LEU A 151 15.99 20.47 -16.73
N LYS A 152 14.89 20.02 -16.12
CA LYS A 152 13.65 20.80 -15.98
C LYS A 152 13.90 22.13 -15.25
N SER A 153 14.74 22.12 -14.21
CA SER A 153 15.09 23.32 -13.44
C SER A 153 16.07 24.28 -14.16
N GLN A 154 16.86 23.79 -15.12
CA GLN A 154 17.79 24.60 -15.90
C GLN A 154 17.14 25.21 -17.16
N LEU A 155 16.13 24.55 -17.74
CA LEU A 155 15.43 25.00 -18.95
C LEU A 155 14.42 26.14 -18.73
N GLY A 156 14.47 26.83 -17.59
CA GLY A 156 13.83 28.14 -17.40
C GLY A 156 12.85 28.25 -16.23
N ASP A 157 12.37 27.12 -15.68
CA ASP A 157 11.34 27.16 -14.64
C ASP A 157 11.93 27.06 -13.22
N GLN A 158 12.22 28.23 -12.64
CA GLN A 158 12.60 28.40 -11.22
C GLN A 158 11.38 28.55 -10.30
N SER A 159 10.14 28.35 -10.80
CA SER A 159 8.94 28.46 -9.96
C SER A 159 8.93 27.41 -8.83
N PRO A 160 8.23 27.69 -7.72
CA PRO A 160 7.93 26.70 -6.69
C PRO A 160 7.19 25.48 -7.26
N PHE A 161 7.33 24.32 -6.62
CA PHE A 161 6.74 23.07 -7.13
C PHE A 161 5.24 23.00 -6.88
N SER A 162 4.43 23.09 -7.93
CA SER A 162 2.99 22.78 -7.93
C SER A 162 2.67 21.36 -8.44
N SER A 163 3.70 20.50 -8.62
CA SER A 163 3.52 19.08 -8.92
C SER A 163 4.68 18.24 -8.41
N ASP A 164 4.38 17.05 -7.89
CA ASP A 164 5.38 16.08 -7.42
C ASP A 164 5.82 15.07 -8.50
N SER A 165 5.31 15.23 -9.72
CA SER A 165 5.62 14.40 -10.89
C SER A 165 7.13 14.30 -11.15
N GLY A 166 7.65 13.07 -11.12
CA GLY A 166 9.06 12.75 -11.39
C GLY A 166 9.97 12.66 -10.15
N TRP A 167 9.49 13.09 -8.97
CA TRP A 167 10.27 13.06 -7.72
C TRP A 167 9.52 12.47 -6.52
N GLY A 168 8.21 12.71 -6.39
CA GLY A 168 7.39 12.31 -5.22
C GLY A 168 7.04 10.82 -5.07
N CYS A 169 7.41 9.93 -6.00
CA CYS A 169 6.87 8.55 -6.06
C CYS A 169 7.03 7.73 -4.76
N MET A 170 8.15 7.88 -4.05
CA MET A 170 8.37 7.20 -2.76
C MET A 170 7.58 7.85 -1.62
N ILE A 171 7.28 9.16 -1.70
CA ILE A 171 6.36 9.82 -0.76
C ILE A 171 4.95 9.28 -1.01
N ARG A 172 4.48 9.23 -2.25
CA ARG A 172 3.15 8.70 -2.61
C ARG A 172 2.98 7.23 -2.24
N SER A 173 4.01 6.40 -2.43
CA SER A 173 4.01 5.01 -1.99
C SER A 173 3.96 4.89 -0.45
N GLY A 174 4.68 5.76 0.27
CA GLY A 174 4.61 5.85 1.73
C GLY A 174 3.29 6.38 2.28
N GLN A 175 2.69 7.38 1.61
CA GLN A 175 1.35 7.88 1.92
C GLN A 175 0.31 6.77 1.72
N SER A 176 0.40 6.00 0.63
CA SER A 176 -0.52 4.86 0.39
C SER A 176 -0.40 3.80 1.50
N LEU A 177 0.83 3.46 1.93
CA LEU A 177 1.08 2.55 3.05
C LEU A 177 0.48 3.08 4.36
N LEU A 178 0.70 4.36 4.69
CA LEU A 178 0.15 4.96 5.91
C LEU A 178 -1.39 5.09 5.86
N ALA A 179 -1.95 5.53 4.73
CA ALA A 179 -3.40 5.67 4.55
C ALA A 179 -4.12 4.32 4.71
N ASN A 180 -3.58 3.25 4.11
CA ASN A 180 -4.12 1.90 4.31
C ASN A 180 -3.91 1.40 5.74
N THR A 181 -2.80 1.73 6.41
CA THR A 181 -2.63 1.40 7.84
C THR A 181 -3.70 2.09 8.71
N ILE A 182 -3.96 3.38 8.47
CA ILE A 182 -4.99 4.15 9.16
C ILE A 182 -6.38 3.57 8.87
N ALA A 183 -6.68 3.21 7.61
CA ALA A 183 -7.92 2.51 7.25
C ALA A 183 -8.07 1.17 7.98
N LEU A 184 -6.99 0.38 8.09
CA LEU A 184 -6.98 -0.91 8.79
C LEU A 184 -7.20 -0.82 10.32
N VAL A 185 -7.05 0.38 10.90
CA VAL A 185 -7.35 0.66 12.33
C VAL A 185 -8.70 1.36 12.49
N ARG A 186 -8.99 2.40 11.69
CA ARG A 186 -10.23 3.20 11.79
C ARG A 186 -11.45 2.50 11.18
N LEU A 187 -11.28 1.64 10.19
CA LEU A 187 -12.35 0.97 9.41
C LEU A 187 -12.31 -0.57 9.51
N GLY A 188 -11.13 -1.13 9.79
CA GLY A 188 -10.92 -2.58 9.89
C GLY A 188 -10.55 -3.26 8.56
N ARG A 189 -10.18 -4.55 8.60
CA ARG A 189 -9.69 -5.30 7.42
C ARG A 189 -10.80 -5.66 6.42
N ASP A 190 -12.03 -5.78 6.89
CA ASP A 190 -13.21 -6.14 6.10
C ASP A 190 -13.82 -4.96 5.34
N TRP A 191 -13.43 -3.72 5.67
CA TRP A 191 -13.90 -2.53 4.98
C TRP A 191 -13.57 -2.55 3.48
N ARG A 192 -14.55 -2.11 2.67
CA ARG A 192 -14.46 -1.90 1.22
C ARG A 192 -14.94 -0.50 0.83
N GLN A 193 -14.46 0.03 -0.30
CA GLN A 193 -14.81 1.36 -0.83
C GLN A 193 -16.34 1.57 -0.86
N GLY A 194 -16.79 2.79 -0.56
CA GLY A 194 -18.21 3.13 -0.48
C GLY A 194 -18.90 2.68 0.82
N GLN A 195 -18.30 1.77 1.60
CA GLN A 195 -18.70 1.56 2.99
C GLN A 195 -18.11 2.66 3.87
N SER A 196 -18.83 3.11 4.90
CA SER A 196 -18.31 4.08 5.87
C SER A 196 -17.72 5.35 5.25
N LEU A 197 -18.33 5.85 4.17
CA LEU A 197 -17.90 6.99 3.35
C LEU A 197 -17.40 8.19 4.17
N LYS A 198 -18.10 8.56 5.25
CA LYS A 198 -17.72 9.67 6.12
C LYS A 198 -16.36 9.48 6.80
N GLN A 199 -15.99 8.24 7.12
CA GLN A 199 -14.71 7.89 7.72
C GLN A 199 -13.62 7.71 6.65
N GLU A 200 -13.96 7.18 5.47
CA GLU A 200 -13.10 7.17 4.28
C GLU A 200 -12.67 8.60 3.90
N CYS A 201 -13.62 9.51 3.68
CA CYS A 201 -13.34 10.91 3.36
C CYS A 201 -12.55 11.65 4.47
N ARG A 202 -12.70 11.26 5.74
CA ARG A 202 -11.84 11.78 6.82
C ARG A 202 -10.39 11.35 6.66
N ILE A 203 -10.14 10.10 6.25
CA ILE A 203 -8.79 9.65 5.93
C ILE A 203 -8.29 10.39 4.69
N LEU A 204 -9.06 10.49 3.61
CA LEU A 204 -8.64 11.23 2.41
C LEU A 204 -8.30 12.70 2.71
N LYS A 205 -9.08 13.38 3.55
CA LYS A 205 -8.79 14.73 4.07
C LYS A 205 -7.42 14.83 4.74
N ASP A 206 -7.04 13.82 5.53
CA ASP A 206 -5.76 13.80 6.25
C ASP A 206 -4.55 13.73 5.29
N PHE A 207 -4.76 13.34 4.01
CA PHE A 207 -3.73 13.20 2.96
C PHE A 207 -3.88 14.18 1.77
N ALA A 208 -4.86 15.09 1.80
CA ALA A 208 -5.08 16.09 0.75
C ALA A 208 -3.78 16.86 0.38
N ASP A 209 -3.67 17.35 -0.85
CA ASP A 209 -2.47 18.05 -1.34
C ASP A 209 -2.46 19.53 -0.89
N ASP A 210 -2.61 19.74 0.41
CA ASP A 210 -2.75 21.05 1.06
C ASP A 210 -1.81 21.14 2.29
N PRO A 211 -1.20 22.30 2.58
CA PRO A 211 -0.35 22.47 3.76
C PRO A 211 -1.04 22.21 5.12
N ARG A 212 -2.38 22.28 5.18
CA ARG A 212 -3.21 22.00 6.36
C ARG A 212 -3.35 20.50 6.67
N ALA A 213 -3.23 19.64 5.67
CA ALA A 213 -3.38 18.20 5.87
C ALA A 213 -2.12 17.59 6.53
N PRO A 214 -2.26 16.78 7.59
CA PRO A 214 -1.13 16.27 8.38
C PRO A 214 -0.21 15.33 7.60
N TYR A 215 -0.72 14.61 6.61
CA TYR A 215 0.04 13.64 5.81
C TYR A 215 0.23 14.08 4.35
N SER A 216 -0.02 15.36 4.04
CA SER A 216 0.15 15.91 2.68
C SER A 216 1.58 15.81 2.15
N ILE A 217 1.71 15.96 0.83
CA ILE A 217 3.03 16.07 0.16
C ILE A 217 3.85 17.22 0.78
N HIS A 218 3.22 18.33 1.14
CA HIS A 218 3.82 19.46 1.84
C HIS A 218 4.38 19.06 3.21
N SER A 219 3.61 18.31 4.00
CA SER A 219 4.01 17.87 5.34
C SER A 219 5.16 16.85 5.29
N PHE A 220 5.14 15.91 4.35
CA PHE A 220 6.28 15.02 4.08
C PHE A 220 7.54 15.78 3.65
N VAL A 221 7.41 16.75 2.73
CA VAL A 221 8.56 17.54 2.26
C VAL A 221 9.11 18.46 3.34
N ARG A 222 8.24 19.09 4.15
CA ARG A 222 8.63 19.95 5.28
C ARG A 222 9.43 19.17 6.33
N HIS A 223 8.96 17.97 6.70
CA HIS A 223 9.68 17.11 7.63
C HIS A 223 10.95 16.49 7.01
N GLY A 224 10.89 16.10 5.73
CA GLY A 224 12.04 15.60 4.99
C GLY A 224 13.18 16.62 4.94
N ALA A 225 12.88 17.90 4.71
CA ALA A 225 13.89 18.95 4.66
C ALA A 225 14.53 19.21 6.04
N SER A 226 13.73 19.25 7.12
CA SER A 226 14.22 19.60 8.45
C SER A 226 14.90 18.44 9.18
N ALA A 227 14.36 17.22 9.09
CA ALA A 227 14.86 16.05 9.82
C ALA A 227 15.65 15.06 8.96
N CYS A 228 15.43 15.03 7.64
CA CYS A 228 16.06 14.06 6.74
C CYS A 228 17.14 14.64 5.82
N GLY A 229 17.30 15.97 5.76
CA GLY A 229 18.16 16.62 4.77
C GLY A 229 17.67 16.41 3.32
N LYS A 230 16.36 16.18 3.14
CA LYS A 230 15.72 15.88 1.86
C LYS A 230 14.89 17.04 1.36
N TYR A 231 15.41 17.74 0.36
CA TYR A 231 14.82 18.99 -0.13
C TYR A 231 13.69 18.77 -1.15
N PRO A 232 12.77 19.75 -1.31
CA PRO A 232 11.75 19.72 -2.36
C PRO A 232 12.34 19.41 -3.74
N GLY A 233 11.73 18.49 -4.48
CA GLY A 233 12.24 18.03 -5.78
C GLY A 233 13.21 16.83 -5.71
N GLU A 234 13.71 16.47 -4.53
CA GLU A 234 14.53 15.25 -4.37
C GLU A 234 13.69 13.97 -4.31
N TRP A 235 14.32 12.86 -4.71
CA TRP A 235 13.79 11.54 -4.40
C TRP A 235 14.08 11.15 -2.94
N PHE A 236 13.03 10.71 -2.25
CA PHE A 236 13.08 10.15 -0.90
C PHE A 236 13.39 8.66 -0.99
N GLY A 237 14.28 8.15 -0.14
CA GLY A 237 14.48 6.71 0.03
C GLY A 237 13.59 6.13 1.13
N PRO A 238 13.47 4.79 1.21
CA PRO A 238 12.72 4.06 2.25
C PRO A 238 12.85 4.64 3.66
N SER A 239 14.07 4.86 4.14
CA SER A 239 14.35 5.36 5.50
C SER A 239 14.05 6.85 5.71
N ALA A 240 14.04 7.67 4.67
CA ALA A 240 13.55 9.06 4.77
C ALA A 240 12.01 9.09 4.87
N THR A 241 11.34 8.29 4.03
CA THR A 241 9.88 8.10 4.08
C THR A 241 9.43 7.51 5.41
N ALA A 242 10.13 6.50 5.94
CA ALA A 242 9.82 5.88 7.23
C ALA A 242 9.87 6.88 8.40
N ARG A 243 10.88 7.76 8.43
CA ARG A 243 10.99 8.80 9.47
C ARG A 243 9.91 9.87 9.33
N CYS A 244 9.53 10.25 8.11
CA CYS A 244 8.39 11.13 7.89
C CYS A 244 7.08 10.49 8.38
N ILE A 245 6.82 9.22 8.05
CA ILE A 245 5.65 8.49 8.57
C ILE A 245 5.68 8.45 10.10
N GLN A 246 6.80 8.07 10.71
CA GLN A 246 6.93 7.97 12.16
C GLN A 246 6.66 9.29 12.87
N ALA A 247 7.24 10.39 12.40
CA ALA A 247 7.03 11.70 13.01
C ALA A 247 5.60 12.23 12.79
N LEU A 248 5.09 12.17 11.56
CA LEU A 248 3.77 12.72 11.23
C LEU A 248 2.64 11.91 11.88
N ALA A 249 2.72 10.58 11.88
CA ALA A 249 1.74 9.72 12.54
C ALA A 249 1.75 9.92 14.06
N ASN A 250 2.91 9.82 14.72
CA ASN A 250 2.98 9.98 16.18
C ASN A 250 2.54 11.40 16.67
N SER A 251 2.51 12.40 15.80
CA SER A 251 2.01 13.75 16.11
C SER A 251 0.51 13.97 15.85
N HIS A 252 -0.13 13.19 14.97
CA HIS A 252 -1.50 13.47 14.50
C HIS A 252 -2.47 12.28 14.55
N GLU A 253 -1.97 11.04 14.65
CA GLU A 253 -2.79 9.82 14.74
C GLU A 253 -2.72 9.23 16.15
N PRO A 254 -3.70 9.50 17.03
CA PRO A 254 -3.69 8.93 18.39
C PRO A 254 -3.97 7.42 18.42
N SER A 255 -4.53 6.83 17.35
CA SER A 255 -4.88 5.39 17.32
C SER A 255 -3.73 4.46 16.91
N ILE A 256 -2.60 5.01 16.43
CA ILE A 256 -1.44 4.24 15.94
C ILE A 256 -0.14 4.84 16.47
N ARG A 257 0.77 3.99 16.95
CA ARG A 257 2.18 4.34 17.15
C ARG A 257 3.04 3.82 16.00
N VAL A 258 4.22 4.39 15.80
CA VAL A 258 5.16 3.91 14.76
C VAL A 258 6.53 3.56 15.34
N TYR A 259 6.93 2.30 15.16
CA TYR A 259 8.29 1.80 15.36
C TYR A 259 8.98 1.65 14.00
N SER A 260 10.21 2.14 13.87
CA SER A 260 10.98 2.12 12.62
C SER A 260 12.39 1.60 12.88
N THR A 261 12.85 0.64 12.08
CA THR A 261 14.19 0.04 12.21
C THR A 261 15.31 0.89 11.59
N GLY A 262 14.95 1.98 10.89
CA GLY A 262 15.89 2.81 10.15
C GLY A 262 16.32 2.14 8.84
N ASP A 263 17.62 1.83 8.72
CA ASP A 263 18.24 1.29 7.51
C ASP A 263 18.48 -0.24 7.54
N GLY A 264 18.18 -0.91 8.67
CA GLY A 264 18.46 -2.33 8.89
C GLY A 264 17.21 -3.20 9.09
N PRO A 265 17.29 -4.52 8.81
CA PRO A 265 16.18 -5.47 8.97
C PRO A 265 15.94 -5.91 10.43
N ASP A 266 16.73 -5.41 11.38
CA ASP A 266 16.72 -5.84 12.77
C ASP A 266 15.63 -5.11 13.57
N VAL A 267 14.80 -5.88 14.25
CA VAL A 267 13.70 -5.44 15.11
C VAL A 267 14.04 -5.81 16.56
N TYR A 268 14.07 -4.81 17.43
CA TYR A 268 14.40 -4.98 18.85
C TYR A 268 13.13 -5.01 19.69
N GLU A 269 12.90 -6.13 20.39
CA GLU A 269 11.68 -6.36 21.17
C GLU A 269 11.52 -5.36 22.31
N ASP A 270 12.60 -4.98 23.00
CA ASP A 270 12.52 -3.98 24.06
C ASP A 270 12.19 -2.57 23.52
N ASP A 271 12.77 -2.16 22.38
CA ASP A 271 12.46 -0.88 21.75
C ASP A 271 11.04 -0.84 21.17
N PHE A 272 10.55 -1.96 20.63
CA PHE A 272 9.15 -2.10 20.22
C PHE A 272 8.19 -1.98 21.43
N MET A 273 8.45 -2.71 22.52
CA MET A 273 7.57 -2.68 23.71
C MET A 273 7.54 -1.33 24.41
N LYS A 274 8.65 -0.57 24.42
CA LYS A 274 8.69 0.83 24.91
C LYS A 274 7.72 1.75 24.16
N ILE A 275 7.32 1.41 22.94
CA ILE A 275 6.37 2.17 22.11
C ILE A 275 4.97 1.58 22.18
N ALA A 276 4.86 0.26 22.03
CA ALA A 276 3.58 -0.44 21.97
C ALA A 276 2.91 -0.59 23.33
N ASN A 277 3.65 -0.84 24.41
CA ASN A 277 3.10 -1.01 25.76
C ASN A 277 4.03 -0.40 26.83
N PRO A 278 4.20 0.93 26.86
CA PRO A 278 5.20 1.60 27.70
C PRO A 278 5.01 1.40 29.21
N THR A 279 3.78 1.19 29.68
CA THR A 279 3.47 0.99 31.12
C THR A 279 3.26 -0.48 31.48
N GLY A 280 3.13 -1.37 30.50
CA GLY A 280 2.68 -2.75 30.70
C GLY A 280 1.15 -2.91 30.76
N GLU A 281 0.39 -1.82 30.93
CA GLU A 281 -1.05 -1.85 31.20
C GLU A 281 -1.94 -1.86 29.95
N ALA A 282 -1.49 -1.25 28.84
CA ALA A 282 -2.30 -1.05 27.65
C ALA A 282 -1.46 -1.11 26.37
N PHE A 283 -1.83 -2.01 25.46
CA PHE A 283 -1.19 -2.15 24.17
C PHE A 283 -1.79 -1.15 23.16
N HIS A 284 -0.92 -0.31 22.58
CA HIS A 284 -1.25 0.59 21.49
C HIS A 284 -0.96 -0.10 20.14
N PRO A 285 -1.90 -0.10 19.18
CA PRO A 285 -1.65 -0.57 17.82
C PRO A 285 -0.41 0.12 17.24
N THR A 286 0.57 -0.67 16.82
CA THR A 286 1.89 -0.17 16.42
C THR A 286 2.23 -0.63 15.02
N LEU A 287 2.44 0.34 14.13
CA LEU A 287 3.00 0.15 12.80
C LEU A 287 4.52 -0.05 12.92
N VAL A 288 4.98 -1.26 12.62
CA VAL A 288 6.38 -1.63 12.46
C VAL A 288 6.79 -1.36 11.01
N LEU A 289 7.77 -0.49 10.82
CA LEU A 289 8.37 -0.15 9.54
C LEU A 289 9.80 -0.69 9.46
N VAL A 290 10.01 -1.69 8.61
CA VAL A 290 11.33 -2.30 8.41
C VAL A 290 11.95 -1.80 7.10
N GLY A 291 12.97 -0.97 7.21
CA GLY A 291 13.82 -0.60 6.09
C GLY A 291 14.81 -1.73 5.78
N THR A 292 14.90 -2.19 4.53
CA THR A 292 15.80 -3.29 4.18
C THR A 292 16.38 -3.17 2.77
N ARG A 293 17.53 -3.83 2.56
CA ARG A 293 18.18 -3.98 1.25
C ARG A 293 18.56 -5.44 0.98
N LEU A 294 17.78 -6.11 0.13
CA LEU A 294 17.87 -7.57 -0.11
C LEU A 294 18.85 -7.97 -1.24
N GLY A 295 19.72 -7.06 -1.66
CA GLY A 295 20.71 -7.27 -2.73
C GLY A 295 21.33 -5.96 -3.26
N LEU A 296 22.23 -6.09 -4.23
CA LEU A 296 22.89 -4.93 -4.86
C LEU A 296 21.97 -4.31 -5.93
N ASP A 297 21.76 -4.99 -7.06
CA ASP A 297 20.94 -4.52 -8.19
C ASP A 297 19.56 -5.19 -8.29
N LYS A 298 19.44 -6.39 -7.71
CA LYS A 298 18.25 -7.25 -7.71
C LYS A 298 18.18 -7.98 -6.38
N ILE A 299 16.97 -8.39 -5.99
CA ILE A 299 16.76 -9.21 -4.79
C ILE A 299 17.42 -10.57 -4.98
N THR A 300 18.28 -10.96 -4.04
CA THR A 300 18.95 -12.26 -4.02
C THR A 300 17.90 -13.39 -3.93
N PRO A 301 17.93 -14.43 -4.78
CA PRO A 301 16.86 -15.44 -4.85
C PRO A 301 16.48 -16.11 -3.53
N VAL A 302 17.45 -16.27 -2.61
CA VAL A 302 17.24 -16.86 -1.28
C VAL A 302 16.23 -16.10 -0.41
N TYR A 303 15.92 -14.84 -0.76
CA TYR A 303 14.98 -13.97 -0.04
C TYR A 303 13.59 -13.87 -0.70
N TRP A 304 13.36 -14.47 -1.88
CA TRP A 304 12.11 -14.30 -2.63
C TRP A 304 10.89 -14.83 -1.86
N GLU A 305 10.96 -16.06 -1.35
CA GLU A 305 9.89 -16.68 -0.56
C GLU A 305 9.59 -15.87 0.70
N ALA A 306 10.63 -15.39 1.39
CA ALA A 306 10.46 -14.60 2.60
C ALA A 306 9.81 -13.22 2.35
N LEU A 307 10.07 -12.62 1.19
CA LEU A 307 9.43 -11.37 0.78
C LEU A 307 7.98 -11.57 0.33
N ILE A 308 7.69 -12.66 -0.39
CA ILE A 308 6.32 -13.03 -0.78
C ILE A 308 5.48 -13.32 0.48
N ALA A 309 6.03 -14.08 1.44
CA ALA A 309 5.39 -14.37 2.72
C ALA A 309 5.09 -13.11 3.55
N ALA A 310 5.93 -12.07 3.49
CA ALA A 310 5.69 -10.81 4.19
C ALA A 310 4.40 -10.08 3.74
N LEU A 311 3.91 -10.32 2.52
CA LEU A 311 2.59 -9.82 2.06
C LEU A 311 1.42 -10.74 2.44
N GLN A 312 1.70 -11.98 2.84
CA GLN A 312 0.72 -13.01 3.20
C GLN A 312 0.47 -13.08 4.73
N MET A 313 1.29 -12.43 5.54
CA MET A 313 1.08 -12.29 6.99
C MET A 313 -0.16 -11.42 7.29
N PRO A 314 -1.06 -11.82 8.23
CA PRO A 314 -2.24 -11.03 8.61
C PRO A 314 -1.95 -9.61 9.08
N GLN A 315 -0.74 -9.37 9.59
CA GLN A 315 -0.25 -8.07 10.04
C GLN A 315 0.22 -7.17 8.88
N SER A 316 0.37 -7.70 7.66
CA SER A 316 0.97 -6.96 6.55
C SER A 316 0.16 -5.73 6.17
N VAL A 317 0.83 -4.57 6.11
CA VAL A 317 0.29 -3.34 5.51
C VAL A 317 0.96 -3.02 4.17
N GLY A 318 1.63 -4.00 3.56
CA GLY A 318 2.27 -3.89 2.26
C GLY A 318 3.72 -3.41 2.33
N ILE A 319 4.29 -3.17 1.15
CA ILE A 319 5.69 -2.77 0.98
C ILE A 319 5.74 -1.54 0.10
N ALA A 320 6.35 -0.45 0.57
CA ALA A 320 6.65 0.72 -0.25
C ALA A 320 8.11 0.66 -0.71
N GLY A 321 8.39 0.69 -2.02
CA GLY A 321 9.76 0.55 -2.49
C GLY A 321 9.89 0.49 -4.01
N GLY A 322 11.14 0.50 -4.48
CA GLY A 322 11.45 0.55 -5.90
C GLY A 322 12.69 1.39 -6.18
N ARG A 323 13.02 1.52 -7.47
CA ARG A 323 14.20 2.28 -7.91
C ARG A 323 14.01 3.78 -7.67
N PRO A 324 15.10 4.57 -7.63
CA PRO A 324 15.02 6.02 -7.72
C PRO A 324 14.12 6.47 -8.89
N SER A 325 13.16 7.34 -8.60
CA SER A 325 12.08 7.78 -9.53
C SER A 325 11.20 6.65 -10.12
N SER A 326 11.13 5.47 -9.48
CA SER A 326 10.25 4.35 -9.85
C SER A 326 9.89 3.51 -8.63
N SER A 327 9.18 4.12 -7.67
CA SER A 327 8.69 3.48 -6.44
C SER A 327 7.22 3.11 -6.55
N HIS A 328 6.83 1.99 -5.96
CA HIS A 328 5.47 1.44 -5.98
C HIS A 328 5.05 1.00 -4.57
N TYR A 329 3.75 0.80 -4.37
CA TYR A 329 3.20 0.24 -3.13
C TYR A 329 2.64 -1.16 -3.40
N PHE A 330 3.38 -2.19 -3.01
CA PHE A 330 3.04 -3.59 -3.18
C PHE A 330 2.06 -4.02 -2.08
N ILE A 331 0.93 -4.59 -2.47
CA ILE A 331 -0.19 -4.92 -1.57
C ILE A 331 -0.63 -6.38 -1.68
N GLY A 332 -0.15 -7.14 -2.65
CA GLY A 332 -0.60 -8.52 -2.85
C GLY A 332 0.40 -9.43 -3.57
N SER A 333 0.12 -10.72 -3.60
CA SER A 333 0.96 -11.72 -4.27
C SER A 333 0.17 -12.92 -4.80
N GLN A 334 0.66 -13.54 -5.88
CA GLN A 334 0.23 -14.86 -6.35
C GLN A 334 1.44 -15.57 -6.97
N GLY A 335 1.85 -16.70 -6.40
CA GLY A 335 3.14 -17.33 -6.73
C GLY A 335 4.29 -16.32 -6.62
N SER A 336 5.15 -16.28 -7.63
CA SER A 336 6.31 -15.36 -7.69
C SER A 336 5.99 -13.95 -8.21
N PHE A 337 4.71 -13.59 -8.36
CA PHE A 337 4.28 -12.25 -8.79
C PHE A 337 3.74 -11.41 -7.63
N LEU A 338 4.07 -10.12 -7.63
CA LEU A 338 3.68 -9.13 -6.65
C LEU A 338 2.75 -8.09 -7.29
N PHE A 339 1.58 -7.86 -6.69
CA PHE A 339 0.59 -6.87 -7.11
C PHE A 339 0.83 -5.54 -6.41
N TYR A 340 0.67 -4.43 -7.15
CA TYR A 340 1.02 -3.10 -6.65
C TYR A 340 0.12 -1.98 -7.16
N LEU A 341 0.07 -0.92 -6.36
CA LEU A 341 -0.47 0.38 -6.71
C LEU A 341 0.66 1.28 -7.23
N ASP A 342 0.42 1.90 -8.40
CA ASP A 342 1.42 2.61 -9.19
C ASP A 342 1.26 4.13 -9.06
N PRO A 343 2.14 4.87 -8.36
CA PRO A 343 1.94 6.30 -8.16
C PRO A 343 2.22 7.16 -9.41
N HIS A 344 2.73 6.61 -10.51
CA HIS A 344 3.30 7.40 -11.62
C HIS A 344 2.28 8.05 -12.57
N HIS A 345 1.00 8.10 -12.21
CA HIS A 345 -0.04 8.77 -12.97
C HIS A 345 -0.37 10.16 -12.38
N THR A 346 -0.07 11.24 -13.08
CA THR A 346 -0.34 12.60 -12.60
C THR A 346 -1.83 12.95 -12.71
N ARG A 347 -2.46 13.26 -11.57
CA ARG A 347 -3.85 13.73 -11.46
C ARG A 347 -3.92 15.18 -10.96
N PRO A 348 -5.04 15.90 -11.09
CA PRO A 348 -5.27 17.14 -10.34
C PRO A 348 -5.14 16.90 -8.82
N ALA A 349 -4.73 17.92 -8.07
CA ALA A 349 -4.61 17.90 -6.61
C ALA A 349 -5.88 17.37 -5.93
N LEU A 350 -5.72 16.52 -4.91
CA LEU A 350 -6.83 16.17 -4.02
C LEU A 350 -7.07 17.38 -3.10
N PRO A 351 -8.20 18.11 -3.21
CA PRO A 351 -8.41 19.31 -2.42
C PRO A 351 -8.64 18.97 -0.96
N TYR A 352 -8.38 19.94 -0.09
CA TYR A 352 -8.71 19.85 1.32
C TYR A 352 -10.05 20.54 1.58
N HIS A 353 -11.07 19.73 1.92
CA HIS A 353 -12.39 20.21 2.33
C HIS A 353 -12.48 20.30 3.86
N GLU A 354 -13.01 21.39 4.41
CA GLU A 354 -13.16 21.50 5.86
C GLU A 354 -14.17 20.48 6.41
N ASN A 355 -15.27 20.26 5.70
CA ASN A 355 -16.20 19.17 5.96
C ASN A 355 -15.87 17.97 5.05
N PRO A 356 -15.53 16.78 5.61
CA PRO A 356 -15.25 15.58 4.81
C PRO A 356 -16.44 15.09 3.95
N MET A 357 -17.66 15.58 4.15
CA MET A 357 -18.79 15.23 3.28
C MET A 357 -18.87 16.07 2.00
N ASP A 358 -17.99 17.05 1.81
CA ASP A 358 -17.97 17.89 0.61
C ASP A 358 -17.16 17.27 -0.54
N TYR A 359 -16.48 16.13 -0.30
CA TYR A 359 -15.76 15.37 -1.34
C TYR A 359 -16.71 14.85 -2.41
N THR A 360 -16.35 15.05 -3.68
CA THR A 360 -17.11 14.50 -4.82
C THR A 360 -16.74 13.03 -5.08
N SER A 361 -17.58 12.31 -5.84
CA SER A 361 -17.30 10.94 -6.26
C SER A 361 -15.99 10.86 -7.05
N GLU A 362 -15.75 11.80 -7.96
CA GLU A 362 -14.55 11.86 -8.80
C GLU A 362 -13.28 12.11 -7.97
N GLU A 363 -13.36 12.92 -6.92
CA GLU A 363 -12.25 13.17 -6.00
C GLU A 363 -11.88 11.90 -5.22
N ILE A 364 -12.89 11.15 -4.75
CA ILE A 364 -12.71 9.87 -4.04
C ILE A 364 -12.18 8.79 -4.99
N GLU A 365 -12.81 8.59 -6.15
CA GLU A 365 -12.37 7.67 -7.20
C GLU A 365 -10.95 7.98 -7.69
N SER A 366 -10.50 9.23 -7.60
CA SER A 366 -9.12 9.60 -7.92
C SER A 366 -8.08 8.93 -7.01
N CYS A 367 -8.50 8.42 -5.84
CA CYS A 367 -7.71 7.71 -4.84
C CYS A 367 -7.92 6.18 -4.84
N HIS A 368 -8.60 5.62 -5.85
CA HIS A 368 -8.90 4.18 -5.96
C HIS A 368 -8.63 3.64 -7.38
N THR A 369 -8.48 2.31 -7.53
CA THR A 369 -8.26 1.67 -8.84
C THR A 369 -8.57 0.18 -8.87
N ALA A 370 -9.49 -0.25 -9.73
CA ALA A 370 -9.67 -1.65 -10.09
C ALA A 370 -8.52 -2.22 -10.95
N ARG A 371 -7.80 -1.37 -11.71
CA ARG A 371 -6.76 -1.80 -12.65
C ARG A 371 -5.64 -2.56 -11.93
N LEU A 372 -5.50 -3.83 -12.27
CA LEU A 372 -4.45 -4.68 -11.71
C LEU A 372 -3.12 -4.45 -12.43
N ARG A 373 -2.03 -4.38 -11.65
CA ARG A 373 -0.66 -4.45 -12.14
C ARG A 373 0.14 -5.43 -11.30
N ARG A 374 1.06 -6.17 -11.93
CA ARG A 374 1.97 -7.10 -11.25
C ARG A 374 3.37 -7.09 -11.87
N ILE A 375 4.39 -7.31 -11.05
CA ILE A 375 5.75 -7.64 -11.50
C ILE A 375 6.18 -8.98 -10.93
N HIS A 376 7.13 -9.66 -11.59
CA HIS A 376 7.79 -10.81 -10.99
C HIS A 376 8.74 -10.34 -9.87
N VAL A 377 8.84 -11.07 -8.76
CA VAL A 377 9.67 -10.71 -7.58
C VAL A 377 11.13 -10.37 -7.95
N ARG A 378 11.69 -11.05 -8.95
CA ARG A 378 13.04 -10.78 -9.52
C ARG A 378 13.24 -9.37 -10.09
N GLU A 379 12.16 -8.67 -10.47
CA GLU A 379 12.20 -7.34 -11.09
C GLU A 379 12.10 -6.20 -10.07
N MET A 380 11.60 -6.51 -8.86
CA MET A 380 11.52 -5.57 -7.74
C MET A 380 12.91 -5.10 -7.31
N ASP A 381 12.99 -3.84 -6.89
CA ASP A 381 14.23 -3.26 -6.36
C ASP A 381 14.59 -3.91 -5.01
N PRO A 382 15.88 -4.16 -4.72
CA PRO A 382 16.27 -4.68 -3.42
C PRO A 382 16.02 -3.73 -2.24
N SER A 383 15.88 -2.41 -2.47
CA SER A 383 15.68 -1.39 -1.43
C SER A 383 14.18 -1.09 -1.21
N MET A 384 13.70 -1.30 0.02
CA MET A 384 12.27 -1.21 0.33
C MET A 384 11.97 -0.91 1.80
N LEU A 385 10.73 -0.52 2.05
CA LEU A 385 10.13 -0.32 3.37
C LEU A 385 8.96 -1.30 3.54
N ILE A 386 9.12 -2.32 4.38
CA ILE A 386 8.09 -3.34 4.66
C ILE A 386 7.30 -2.90 5.89
N GLY A 387 5.97 -2.88 5.82
CA GLY A 387 5.11 -2.48 6.92
C GLY A 387 4.31 -3.63 7.53
N PHE A 388 4.24 -3.67 8.87
CA PHE A 388 3.34 -4.55 9.61
C PHE A 388 2.60 -3.77 10.71
N LEU A 389 1.29 -3.97 10.84
CA LEU A 389 0.47 -3.41 11.91
C LEU A 389 0.25 -4.48 12.98
N ILE A 390 0.85 -4.28 14.15
CA ILE A 390 0.70 -5.14 15.32
C ILE A 390 -0.36 -4.54 16.25
N ARG A 391 -1.42 -5.29 16.56
CA ARG A 391 -2.57 -4.79 17.33
C ARG A 391 -2.59 -5.22 18.80
N SER A 392 -1.87 -6.28 19.17
CA SER A 392 -1.81 -6.81 20.53
C SER A 392 -0.49 -7.55 20.80
N GLU A 393 -0.26 -7.92 22.06
CA GLU A 393 0.85 -8.80 22.45
C GLU A 393 0.77 -10.18 21.76
N GLU A 394 -0.43 -10.73 21.62
CA GLU A 394 -0.64 -12.01 20.90
C GLU A 394 -0.28 -11.88 19.42
N ASP A 395 -0.73 -10.80 18.77
CA ASP A 395 -0.41 -10.46 17.38
C ASP A 395 1.09 -10.24 17.16
N TRP A 396 1.79 -9.69 18.17
CA TRP A 396 3.25 -9.58 18.19
C TRP A 396 3.92 -10.96 18.24
N GLN A 397 3.50 -11.87 19.12
CA GLN A 397 4.07 -13.22 19.21
C GLN A 397 3.82 -14.03 17.92
N ASP A 398 2.66 -13.87 17.30
CA ASP A 398 2.30 -14.51 16.03
C ASP A 398 3.11 -13.95 14.84
N TRP A 399 3.29 -12.63 14.78
CA TRP A 399 4.18 -12.01 13.81
C TRP A 399 5.64 -12.47 13.99
N LYS A 400 6.16 -12.46 15.23
CA LYS A 400 7.50 -12.99 15.54
C LYS A 400 7.66 -14.45 15.11
N ARG A 401 6.64 -15.30 15.33
CA ARG A 401 6.64 -16.69 14.88
C ARG A 401 6.71 -16.78 13.36
N SER A 402 5.98 -15.91 12.66
CA SER A 402 5.89 -15.87 11.19
C SER A 402 7.18 -15.40 10.53
N VAL A 403 7.83 -14.33 11.02
CA VAL A 403 9.12 -13.86 10.47
C VAL A 403 10.29 -14.80 10.77
N LYS A 404 10.18 -15.60 11.84
CA LYS A 404 11.18 -16.62 12.20
C LYS A 404 11.07 -17.91 11.38
N HIS A 405 9.86 -18.40 11.10
CA HIS A 405 9.62 -19.69 10.44
C HIS A 405 9.14 -19.52 9.00
N VAL A 406 9.88 -18.72 8.23
CA VAL A 406 9.61 -18.47 6.82
C VAL A 406 10.37 -19.45 5.93
N GLN A 407 9.83 -19.77 4.75
CA GLN A 407 10.56 -20.54 3.75
C GLN A 407 11.69 -19.69 3.15
N GLY A 408 12.83 -20.32 2.84
CA GLY A 408 14.04 -19.61 2.40
C GLY A 408 14.82 -18.97 3.55
N LYS A 409 15.55 -17.87 3.28
CA LYS A 409 16.29 -17.12 4.30
C LYS A 409 15.46 -15.94 4.77
N SER A 410 15.29 -15.81 6.09
CA SER A 410 14.54 -14.69 6.67
C SER A 410 15.17 -13.33 6.33
N ILE A 411 14.29 -12.34 6.15
CA ILE A 411 14.60 -10.95 5.77
C ILE A 411 14.39 -9.94 6.89
N ILE A 412 13.95 -10.41 8.07
CA ILE A 412 13.68 -9.63 9.29
C ILE A 412 14.20 -10.44 10.47
N HIS A 413 14.99 -9.82 11.35
CA HIS A 413 15.54 -10.51 12.51
C HIS A 413 15.04 -9.86 13.79
N VAL A 414 14.41 -10.65 14.66
CA VAL A 414 13.89 -10.15 15.95
C VAL A 414 14.88 -10.52 17.06
N ALA A 415 15.41 -9.51 17.73
CA ALA A 415 16.36 -9.64 18.83
C ALA A 415 15.77 -9.03 20.12
N GLN A 416 16.17 -9.56 21.28
CA GLN A 416 15.56 -9.16 22.55
C GLN A 416 15.96 -7.74 23.00
N ARG A 417 17.18 -7.30 22.67
CA ARG A 417 17.72 -5.98 23.02
C ARG A 417 18.67 -5.45 21.97
N ASN A 418 18.68 -4.13 21.80
CA ASN A 418 19.68 -3.44 21.00
C ASN A 418 21.03 -3.37 21.73
N ALA A 419 22.04 -4.06 21.21
CA ALA A 419 23.38 -4.16 21.83
C ALA A 419 24.08 -2.79 21.99
N VAL A 420 23.71 -1.78 21.21
CA VAL A 420 24.29 -0.43 21.28
C VAL A 420 23.82 0.33 22.54
N HIS A 421 22.61 0.05 23.04
CA HIS A 421 22.06 0.67 24.25
C HIS A 421 22.47 -0.05 25.55
N GLY A 422 23.11 -1.22 25.45
CA GLY A 422 23.60 -2.01 26.59
C GLY A 422 25.02 -1.67 27.04
N GLY A 423 25.63 -0.62 26.50
CA GLY A 423 27.04 -0.23 26.71
C GLY A 423 27.40 0.34 28.08
N SER A 424 26.90 -0.24 29.19
CA SER A 424 27.55 -0.06 30.48
C SER A 424 28.91 -0.77 30.46
N SER A 425 29.96 -0.07 30.90
CA SER A 425 31.35 -0.51 30.84
C SER A 425 31.62 -1.82 31.60
N GLU A 426 31.45 -2.98 30.96
CA GLU A 426 32.04 -4.24 31.43
C GLU A 426 32.23 -5.28 30.31
N GLY A 427 33.50 -5.64 30.06
CA GLY A 427 33.86 -6.99 29.61
C GLY A 427 33.69 -7.38 28.13
N ARG A 428 34.43 -6.77 27.20
CA ARG A 428 34.81 -7.44 25.92
C ARG A 428 36.32 -7.56 25.71
N LYS A 429 37.03 -8.01 26.75
CA LYS A 429 38.37 -8.59 26.64
C LYS A 429 38.22 -10.08 26.31
N GLY A 430 38.54 -10.49 25.07
CA GLY A 430 38.49 -11.91 24.68
C GLY A 430 38.24 -12.23 23.21
N ALA A 431 38.38 -11.27 22.29
CA ALA A 431 38.24 -11.50 20.84
C ALA A 431 39.26 -10.67 20.05
N ILE A 432 40.51 -10.70 20.50
CA ILE A 432 41.71 -10.21 19.79
C ILE A 432 42.81 -11.24 19.96
N ASP A 433 42.62 -12.39 19.31
CA ASP A 433 43.71 -13.25 18.89
C ASP A 433 43.28 -14.01 17.62
N GLU A 434 44.23 -14.62 16.92
CA GLU A 434 44.05 -15.41 15.68
C GLU A 434 43.58 -14.65 14.42
N VAL A 435 44.46 -13.77 13.92
CA VAL A 435 44.63 -13.59 12.46
C VAL A 435 46.12 -13.64 12.13
N GLU A 436 46.64 -14.84 11.91
CA GLU A 436 47.98 -14.99 11.32
C GLU A 436 47.94 -14.58 9.84
N THR A 437 48.72 -13.57 9.48
CA THR A 437 48.92 -13.18 8.09
C THR A 437 49.95 -14.09 7.44
N LEU A 438 49.49 -15.04 6.63
CA LEU A 438 50.37 -15.80 5.74
C LEU A 438 51.00 -14.84 4.72
N SER A 439 52.33 -14.72 4.77
CA SER A 439 53.14 -13.98 3.80
C SER A 439 53.66 -14.95 2.73
N ASP A 440 53.10 -14.88 1.52
CA ASP A 440 53.69 -15.50 0.34
C ASP A 440 54.86 -14.63 -0.15
N ASP A 441 56.09 -15.02 0.16
CA ASP A 441 57.31 -14.37 -0.35
C ASP A 441 58.47 -15.37 -0.50
N ASP A 442 58.32 -16.34 -1.40
CA ASP A 442 59.41 -17.22 -1.87
C ASP A 442 59.82 -16.82 -3.29
N THR A 443 60.75 -15.87 -3.39
CA THR A 443 61.43 -15.50 -4.63
C THR A 443 62.60 -16.45 -4.93
N ASP A 444 62.33 -17.58 -5.58
CA ASP A 444 63.39 -18.44 -6.11
C ASP A 444 64.09 -17.76 -7.30
N THR A 445 65.39 -17.48 -7.16
CA THR A 445 66.28 -17.04 -8.25
C THR A 445 67.64 -17.70 -8.05
N ILE A 446 68.39 -17.94 -9.16
CA ILE A 446 69.83 -18.32 -9.20
C ILE A 446 70.07 -19.85 -8.95
N GLN A 447 70.75 -20.66 -9.79
CA GLN A 447 71.54 -20.43 -11.02
C GLN A 447 71.79 -21.71 -11.88
N GLU A 448 72.45 -21.52 -13.03
CA GLU A 448 73.40 -22.43 -13.74
C GLU A 448 72.88 -23.66 -14.53
N ALA A 449 72.85 -23.51 -15.87
CA ALA A 449 73.92 -24.01 -16.75
C ALA A 449 73.98 -23.19 -18.07
#